data_AF-A0A1E3NSA0-F1
#
_entry.id   AF-A0A1E3NSA0-F1
#
_cell.length_a   1.000
_cell.length_b   1.000
_cell.length_c   1.000
_cell.angle_alpha   90.00
_cell.angle_beta   90.00
_cell.angle_gamma   90.00
#
_symmetry.space_group_name_H-M   'P 1'
#
loop_
_entity.id
_entity.type
_entity.pdbx_description
1 polymer ?
#
loop_
_entity_poly.entity_id
_entity_poly.type
_entity_poly.pdbx_seq_one_letter_code
_entity_poly.pdbx_strand_id
1 'polypeptide(L)'
;MHMPQKVLLALILNYPQLTSCGTNYDKNYLVIKHNEASDFLGYSEDHSNSTLYKVRADNIDYKCWIPFVLDDEETARKHDMDNIQTELKKREAISVIKNFNFQWRDRFVSRNGGYWSYQLRFDYDIRQYHDMGARRENGEPMTVDFKLAAWTDHDQDISLFSKPSYQMTDEKNPYKSELDFEMRTSEDGKKYVTQRIANGEICDLTGLPRSVTISYLCNDKVTVPTIRNVHEWKTCEYSLELESDYFCGHDMWTLPKELISNNVDCYPDMFQGIVSRTFDFEKMSLKPLTGGIFMGWEGENAVKFDLILTKNYKIKDEDSEDDETNNSHYHHLLMDISLGFQTLIRNVQLWRGSERIKWDTIFKLVTELYDIDRSYVGNIQLEQDENGYIVSSFTDEQVPEQSNFVDSEVRVS
;
A
#
# COMPACT_ATOMS: atom_id res chain seq x y z
N MET A 1 1.31 -8.73 -0.88
CA MET A 1 1.17 -7.59 -1.82
C MET A 1 0.36 -6.54 -1.09
N HIS A 2 1.03 -5.67 -0.32
CA HIS A 2 0.39 -4.86 0.71
C HIS A 2 -0.46 -3.74 0.10
N MET A 3 -1.75 -3.75 0.43
CA MET A 3 -2.65 -2.60 0.32
C MET A 3 -2.12 -1.48 1.23
N PRO A 4 -2.15 -0.21 0.82
CA PRO A 4 -2.09 0.89 1.77
C PRO A 4 -3.36 0.81 2.63
N GLN A 5 -3.20 0.47 3.91
CA GLN A 5 -4.29 0.53 4.87
C GLN A 5 -4.69 2.00 5.04
N LYS A 6 -5.88 2.34 4.54
CA LYS A 6 -6.62 3.54 4.94
C LYS A 6 -6.94 3.41 6.43
N VAL A 7 -6.10 3.94 7.30
CA VAL A 7 -6.46 4.05 8.71
C VAL A 7 -7.09 5.42 8.94
N LEU A 8 -8.37 5.32 9.26
CA LEU A 8 -9.35 6.33 9.62
C LEU A 8 -8.86 7.20 10.79
N LEU A 9 -8.82 8.53 10.62
CA LEU A 9 -8.44 9.52 11.64
C LEU A 9 -9.38 9.53 12.88
N ALA A 10 -10.51 8.83 12.83
CA ALA A 10 -11.52 8.84 13.89
C ALA A 10 -11.12 8.06 15.16
N LEU A 11 -10.05 7.27 15.13
CA LEU A 11 -9.59 6.46 16.27
C LEU A 11 -8.45 7.09 17.09
N ILE A 12 -7.84 8.17 16.61
CA ILE A 12 -6.70 8.82 17.30
C ILE A 12 -7.15 9.65 18.52
N LEU A 13 -8.44 9.89 18.68
CA LEU A 13 -8.99 10.56 19.87
C LEU A 13 -9.83 9.58 20.69
N ASN A 14 -9.19 8.57 21.27
CA ASN A 14 -9.80 7.76 22.31
C ASN A 14 -9.83 8.57 23.63
N TYR A 15 -10.72 9.56 23.69
CA TYR A 15 -11.30 10.03 24.95
C TYR A 15 -12.65 9.36 25.12
N PRO A 16 -12.92 8.68 26.24
CA PRO A 16 -14.20 8.02 26.47
C PRO A 16 -15.22 9.06 26.95
N GLN A 17 -15.58 10.07 26.13
CA GLN A 17 -16.78 10.91 26.27
C GLN A 17 -17.02 11.76 25.02
N LEU A 18 -17.55 11.19 23.94
CA LEU A 18 -18.22 11.96 22.88
C LEU A 18 -19.39 11.15 22.31
N THR A 19 -20.43 10.99 23.13
CA THR A 19 -21.79 10.89 22.60
C THR A 19 -22.13 12.23 21.94
N SER A 20 -22.58 12.20 20.68
CA SER A 20 -23.19 13.32 19.95
C SER A 20 -22.26 14.44 19.46
N CYS A 21 -21.62 14.28 18.29
CA CYS A 21 -21.68 15.25 17.19
C CYS A 21 -20.97 14.71 15.94
N GLY A 22 -21.44 15.08 14.75
CA GLY A 22 -21.03 14.54 13.46
C GLY A 22 -19.54 14.69 13.13
N THR A 23 -18.99 13.66 12.50
CA THR A 23 -17.62 13.59 11.99
C THR A 23 -17.46 14.50 10.77
N ASN A 24 -16.99 15.73 10.97
CA ASN A 24 -16.56 16.60 9.88
C ASN A 24 -15.06 16.41 9.65
N TYR A 25 -14.71 15.85 8.49
CA TYR A 25 -13.33 15.61 8.06
C TYR A 25 -12.86 16.80 7.22
N ASP A 26 -11.66 17.33 7.48
CA ASP A 26 -11.00 18.24 6.54
C ASP A 26 -10.25 17.41 5.49
N LYS A 27 -10.61 17.57 4.21
CA LYS A 27 -10.07 16.81 3.08
C LYS A 27 -8.67 17.26 2.65
N ASN A 28 -8.10 18.26 3.33
CA ASN A 28 -6.88 18.95 2.91
C ASN A 28 -5.58 18.41 3.54
N TYR A 29 -5.66 17.36 4.38
CA TYR A 29 -4.49 16.74 5.00
C TYR A 29 -4.27 15.33 4.49
N LEU A 30 -3.03 15.02 4.12
CA LEU A 30 -2.57 13.67 3.80
C LEU A 30 -1.64 13.20 4.91
N VAL A 31 -2.01 12.13 5.62
CA VAL A 31 -1.14 11.54 6.65
C VAL A 31 -0.19 10.56 5.98
N ILE A 32 1.11 10.82 6.08
CA ILE A 32 2.15 9.93 5.57
C ILE A 32 2.82 9.26 6.76
N LYS A 33 2.62 7.94 6.88
CA LYS A 33 3.37 7.11 7.82
C LYS A 33 4.67 6.67 7.15
N HIS A 34 5.79 7.14 7.66
CA HIS A 34 7.10 6.68 7.25
C HIS A 34 7.43 5.36 7.96
N ASN A 35 8.24 4.52 7.32
CA ASN A 35 8.70 3.25 7.89
C ASN A 35 10.04 3.41 8.63
N GLU A 36 10.75 4.51 8.39
CA GLU A 36 12.05 4.83 8.96
C GLU A 36 11.91 6.05 9.87
N ALA A 37 12.72 6.18 10.91
CA ALA A 37 12.65 7.36 11.76
C ALA A 37 13.32 8.56 11.10
N SER A 38 12.84 9.74 11.50
CA SER A 38 13.34 11.05 11.04
C SER A 38 14.86 11.20 11.18
N ASP A 39 15.48 10.56 12.18
CA ASP A 39 16.89 10.70 12.51
C ASP A 39 17.84 10.09 11.45
N PHE A 40 17.35 9.20 10.56
CA PHE A 40 18.16 8.57 9.51
C PHE A 40 18.22 9.35 8.18
N LEU A 41 17.27 10.26 7.94
CA LEU A 41 17.13 10.92 6.63
C LEU A 41 17.92 12.22 6.47
N GLY A 42 18.60 12.70 7.51
CA GLY A 42 19.43 13.92 7.42
C GLY A 42 18.65 15.16 6.93
N TYR A 43 17.32 15.16 7.07
CA TYR A 43 16.45 16.19 6.56
C TYR A 43 16.34 17.31 7.60
N SER A 44 17.06 18.39 7.35
CA SER A 44 16.85 19.69 7.99
C SER A 44 15.68 20.37 7.27
N GLU A 45 14.44 20.01 7.59
CA GLU A 45 13.30 20.84 7.20
C GLU A 45 12.95 21.82 8.33
N ASP A 46 12.75 23.06 7.92
CA ASP A 46 12.46 24.21 8.78
C ASP A 46 11.06 24.01 9.39
N HIS A 47 10.99 23.33 10.55
CA HIS A 47 9.74 23.00 11.24
C HIS A 47 9.02 24.22 11.87
N SER A 48 9.44 25.45 11.54
CA SER A 48 8.91 26.70 12.09
C SER A 48 7.40 26.89 11.90
N ASN A 49 6.81 26.22 10.90
CA ASN A 49 5.36 26.25 10.60
C ASN A 49 4.62 24.94 10.93
N SER A 50 5.12 24.13 11.85
CA SER A 50 4.49 22.86 12.25
C SER A 50 4.59 22.60 13.76
N THR A 51 3.65 21.83 14.30
CA THR A 51 3.70 21.34 15.69
C THR A 51 3.91 19.84 15.72
N LEU A 52 4.86 19.39 16.54
CA LEU A 52 5.11 17.98 16.78
C LEU A 52 4.08 17.39 17.75
N TYR A 53 3.42 16.31 17.35
CA TYR A 53 2.53 15.52 18.19
C TYR A 53 3.05 14.10 18.32
N LYS A 54 2.89 13.51 19.52
CA LYS A 54 3.09 12.08 19.75
C LYS A 54 1.77 11.36 19.63
N VAL A 55 1.72 10.36 18.76
CA VAL A 55 0.50 9.61 18.45
C VAL A 55 0.83 8.13 18.48
N ARG A 56 0.02 7.32 19.16
CA ARG A 56 0.15 5.87 19.13
C ARG A 56 -0.82 5.29 18.10
N ALA A 57 -0.31 4.53 17.15
CA ALA A 57 -1.10 3.86 16.12
C ALA A 57 -0.48 2.50 15.81
N ASP A 58 -1.29 1.46 15.62
CA ASP A 58 -0.81 0.10 15.31
C ASP A 58 0.22 -0.44 16.35
N ASN A 59 0.02 -0.03 17.61
CA ASN A 59 0.91 -0.28 18.75
C ASN A 59 2.35 0.29 18.60
N ILE A 60 2.53 1.24 17.69
CA ILE A 60 3.78 1.97 17.46
C ILE A 60 3.56 3.44 17.83
N ASP A 61 4.49 4.02 18.58
CA ASP A 61 4.51 5.45 18.85
C ASP A 61 5.11 6.19 17.65
N TYR A 62 4.42 7.21 17.17
CA TYR A 62 4.83 8.07 16.07
C TYR A 62 5.01 9.51 16.57
N LYS A 63 6.04 10.16 16.04
CA LYS A 63 6.23 11.61 16.05
C LYS A 63 5.69 12.17 14.75
N CYS A 64 4.55 12.83 14.81
CA CYS A 64 3.87 13.42 13.67
C CYS A 64 4.04 14.93 13.66
N TRP A 65 4.54 15.49 12.55
CA TRP A 65 4.60 16.92 12.34
C TRP A 65 3.30 17.38 11.69
N ILE A 66 2.52 18.20 12.40
CA ILE A 66 1.25 18.75 11.90
C ILE A 66 1.48 20.21 11.51
N PRO A 67 1.38 20.58 10.22
CA PRO A 67 1.56 21.96 9.77
C PRO A 67 0.41 22.86 10.22
N PHE A 68 0.72 24.12 10.56
CA PHE A 68 -0.29 25.13 10.84
C PHE A 68 -1.04 25.50 9.56
N VAL A 69 -2.36 25.49 9.60
CA VAL A 69 -3.15 26.20 8.59
C VAL A 69 -3.13 27.67 9.00
N LEU A 70 -2.54 28.50 8.14
CA LEU A 70 -2.65 29.95 8.30
C LEU A 70 -4.13 30.32 8.20
N ASP A 71 -4.67 30.77 9.33
CA ASP A 71 -6.03 31.23 9.46
C ASP A 71 -6.07 32.64 8.87
N ASP A 72 -6.49 32.78 7.62
CA ASP A 72 -6.66 34.10 7.04
C ASP A 72 -7.90 34.17 6.17
N GLU A 73 -8.56 35.33 6.26
CA GLU A 73 -9.74 35.83 5.56
C GLU A 73 -9.57 35.89 4.00
N GLU A 74 -8.80 34.97 3.42
CA GLU A 74 -8.41 34.84 2.01
C GLU A 74 -9.18 33.73 1.28
N THR A 75 -10.18 33.13 1.90
CA THR A 75 -10.97 32.02 1.34
C THR A 75 -11.82 32.40 0.12
N ALA A 76 -12.23 33.67 -0.01
CA ALA A 76 -13.02 34.14 -1.15
C ALA A 76 -12.18 34.44 -2.42
N ARG A 77 -10.90 34.84 -2.26
CA ARG A 77 -9.99 35.09 -3.41
C ARG A 77 -9.31 33.83 -3.92
N LYS A 78 -9.05 32.85 -3.03
CA LYS A 78 -8.58 31.51 -3.40
C LYS A 78 -9.63 30.71 -4.19
N HIS A 79 -10.92 30.83 -3.86
CA HIS A 79 -11.98 30.11 -4.56
C HIS A 79 -12.08 30.44 -6.07
N ASP A 80 -11.89 31.72 -6.47
CA ASP A 80 -11.91 32.09 -7.89
C ASP A 80 -10.62 31.68 -8.63
N MET A 81 -9.47 31.74 -7.97
CA MET A 81 -8.19 31.26 -8.53
C MET A 81 -8.17 29.74 -8.66
N ASP A 82 -8.75 29.01 -7.71
CA ASP A 82 -8.88 27.55 -7.72
C ASP A 82 -9.85 27.08 -8.81
N ASN A 83 -10.94 27.81 -9.06
CA ASN A 83 -11.86 27.50 -10.16
C ASN A 83 -11.18 27.67 -11.53
N ILE A 84 -10.44 28.76 -11.76
CA ILE A 84 -9.69 28.98 -12.99
C ILE A 84 -8.61 27.89 -13.18
N GLN A 85 -7.90 27.55 -12.11
CA GLN A 85 -6.88 26.52 -12.13
C GLN A 85 -7.47 25.12 -12.38
N THR A 86 -8.65 24.85 -11.83
CA THR A 86 -9.38 23.58 -12.04
C THR A 86 -9.85 23.44 -13.49
N GLU A 87 -10.37 24.51 -14.09
CA GLU A 87 -10.76 24.51 -15.51
C GLU A 87 -9.56 24.36 -16.46
N LEU A 88 -8.43 24.99 -16.16
CA LEU A 88 -7.19 24.81 -16.93
C LEU A 88 -6.68 23.36 -16.86
N LYS A 89 -6.64 22.81 -15.65
CA LYS A 89 -6.29 21.42 -15.37
C LYS A 89 -7.21 20.42 -16.08
N LYS A 90 -8.50 20.73 -16.15
CA LYS A 90 -9.49 19.93 -16.89
C LYS A 90 -9.21 19.94 -18.39
N ARG A 91 -8.92 21.11 -18.98
CA ARG A 91 -8.55 21.22 -20.40
C ARG A 91 -7.26 20.46 -20.72
N GLU A 92 -6.28 20.52 -19.82
CA GLU A 92 -5.06 19.74 -19.94
C GLU A 92 -5.37 18.24 -19.93
N ALA A 93 -6.16 17.76 -18.97
CA ALA A 93 -6.58 16.36 -18.90
C ALA A 93 -7.28 15.88 -20.19
N ILE A 94 -8.16 16.71 -20.76
CA ILE A 94 -8.82 16.42 -22.04
C ILE A 94 -7.79 16.30 -23.17
N SER A 95 -6.80 17.20 -23.22
CA SER A 95 -5.71 17.15 -24.20
C SER A 95 -4.86 15.88 -24.05
N VAL A 96 -4.55 15.49 -22.82
CA VAL A 96 -3.82 14.25 -22.50
C VAL A 96 -4.58 13.02 -23.00
N ILE A 97 -5.88 12.92 -22.70
CA ILE A 97 -6.73 11.81 -23.17
C ILE A 97 -6.82 11.80 -24.70
N LYS A 98 -6.98 12.97 -25.32
CA LYS A 98 -7.02 13.09 -26.79
C LYS A 98 -5.72 12.59 -27.43
N ASN A 99 -4.57 12.96 -26.88
CA ASN A 99 -3.26 12.54 -27.39
C ASN A 99 -3.04 11.03 -27.19
N PHE A 100 -3.46 10.51 -26.03
CA PHE A 100 -3.45 9.08 -25.74
C PHE A 100 -4.30 8.30 -26.76
N ASN A 101 -5.57 8.68 -26.92
CA ASN A 101 -6.46 8.00 -27.87
C ASN A 101 -5.92 8.13 -29.31
N PHE A 102 -5.32 9.29 -29.67
CA PHE A 102 -4.60 9.48 -30.94
C PHE A 102 -3.49 8.46 -31.16
N GLN A 103 -2.64 8.24 -30.15
CA GLN A 103 -1.52 7.30 -30.20
C GLN A 103 -1.98 5.84 -30.44
N TRP A 104 -3.18 5.48 -29.98
CA TRP A 104 -3.70 4.12 -30.02
C TRP A 104 -4.78 3.87 -31.09
N ARG A 105 -5.09 4.84 -31.97
CA ARG A 105 -6.16 4.76 -32.99
C ARG A 105 -6.14 3.53 -33.88
N ASP A 106 -4.96 3.07 -34.29
CA ASP A 106 -4.80 1.91 -35.19
C ASP A 106 -4.83 0.57 -34.45
N ARG A 107 -5.11 0.59 -33.14
CA ARG A 107 -5.14 -0.56 -32.25
C ARG A 107 -6.48 -0.62 -31.53
N PHE A 108 -6.71 -1.75 -30.87
CA PHE A 108 -7.87 -1.95 -30.00
C PHE A 108 -7.42 -2.71 -28.77
N VAL A 109 -8.20 -2.58 -27.71
CA VAL A 109 -8.04 -3.36 -26.49
C VAL A 109 -9.29 -4.19 -26.27
N SER A 110 -9.13 -5.38 -25.72
CA SER A 110 -10.26 -6.27 -25.47
C SER A 110 -10.13 -6.94 -24.10
N ARG A 111 -11.28 -7.22 -23.48
CA ARG A 111 -11.37 -7.94 -22.22
C ARG A 111 -12.45 -9.00 -22.32
N ASN A 112 -12.11 -10.22 -21.92
CA ASN A 112 -13.09 -11.28 -21.72
C ASN A 112 -13.73 -11.13 -20.34
N GLY A 113 -15.05 -10.93 -20.30
CA GLY A 113 -15.86 -10.83 -19.09
C GLY A 113 -16.66 -12.11 -18.79
N GLY A 114 -16.25 -13.25 -19.33
CA GLY A 114 -16.96 -14.53 -19.23
C GLY A 114 -17.87 -14.75 -20.43
N TYR A 115 -19.19 -14.54 -20.26
CA TYR A 115 -20.13 -14.65 -21.37
C TYR A 115 -19.91 -13.54 -22.40
N TRP A 116 -19.80 -12.27 -21.96
CA TRP A 116 -19.53 -11.16 -22.85
C TRP A 116 -18.03 -10.85 -22.95
N SER A 117 -17.58 -10.51 -24.15
CA SER A 117 -16.30 -9.85 -24.39
C SER A 117 -16.53 -8.38 -24.73
N TYR A 118 -15.59 -7.53 -24.34
CA TYR A 118 -15.67 -6.08 -24.57
C TYR A 118 -14.48 -5.65 -25.40
N GLN A 119 -14.70 -4.77 -26.38
CA GLN A 119 -13.66 -4.18 -27.22
C GLN A 119 -13.80 -2.67 -27.22
N LEU A 120 -12.68 -1.98 -27.01
CA LEU A 120 -12.53 -0.54 -27.17
C LEU A 120 -11.60 -0.26 -28.36
N ARG A 121 -12.13 0.46 -29.34
CA ARG A 121 -11.38 1.00 -30.49
C ARG A 121 -11.23 2.51 -30.28
N PHE A 122 -9.99 2.96 -30.13
CA PHE A 122 -9.69 4.33 -29.73
C PHE A 122 -10.16 5.34 -30.78
N ASP A 123 -10.81 6.43 -30.31
CA ASP A 123 -11.45 7.44 -31.17
C ASP A 123 -12.50 6.90 -32.16
N TYR A 124 -13.07 5.74 -31.87
CA TYR A 124 -14.04 5.09 -32.75
C TYR A 124 -15.27 4.59 -31.97
N ASP A 125 -15.22 3.40 -31.39
CA ASP A 125 -16.36 2.83 -30.67
C ASP A 125 -15.99 1.85 -29.55
N ILE A 126 -17.02 1.49 -28.79
CA ILE A 126 -16.97 0.50 -27.72
C ILE A 126 -18.07 -0.51 -27.99
N ARG A 127 -17.71 -1.79 -28.04
CA ARG A 127 -18.63 -2.89 -28.30
C ARG A 127 -18.57 -3.95 -27.22
N GLN A 128 -19.71 -4.57 -26.94
CA GLN A 128 -19.75 -5.90 -26.34
C GLN A 128 -20.08 -6.93 -27.41
N TYR A 129 -19.49 -8.12 -27.32
CA TYR A 129 -19.74 -9.20 -28.26
C TYR A 129 -19.61 -10.58 -27.61
N HIS A 130 -20.29 -11.56 -28.19
CA HIS A 130 -20.18 -12.98 -27.82
C HIS A 130 -19.91 -13.80 -29.08
N ASP A 131 -18.88 -14.65 -29.05
CA ASP A 131 -18.61 -15.62 -30.14
C ASP A 131 -19.56 -16.80 -29.97
N MET A 132 -20.42 -17.03 -30.97
CA MET A 132 -21.42 -18.11 -30.97
C MET A 132 -20.80 -19.48 -31.24
N GLY A 133 -19.48 -19.57 -31.46
CA GLY A 133 -18.77 -20.81 -31.77
C GLY A 133 -18.96 -21.31 -33.21
N ALA A 134 -19.90 -20.72 -33.95
CA ALA A 134 -20.09 -20.94 -35.38
C ALA A 134 -19.13 -20.05 -36.20
N ARG A 135 -18.86 -20.46 -37.43
CA ARG A 135 -18.03 -19.73 -38.39
C ARG A 135 -18.83 -19.47 -39.66
N ARG A 136 -18.68 -18.26 -40.21
CA ARG A 136 -19.23 -17.87 -41.52
C ARG A 136 -18.47 -18.59 -42.63
N GLU A 137 -19.00 -18.56 -43.86
CA GLU A 137 -18.35 -19.16 -45.04
C GLU A 137 -16.94 -18.62 -45.31
N ASN A 138 -16.68 -17.35 -44.96
CA ASN A 138 -15.37 -16.72 -45.07
C ASN A 138 -14.41 -17.09 -43.91
N GLY A 139 -14.82 -17.96 -42.98
CA GLY A 139 -14.02 -18.39 -41.82
C GLY A 139 -14.10 -17.46 -40.61
N GLU A 140 -14.81 -16.33 -40.70
CA GLU A 140 -14.94 -15.41 -39.57
C GLU A 140 -15.88 -15.93 -38.47
N PRO A 141 -15.61 -15.62 -37.20
CA PRO A 141 -16.55 -15.87 -36.10
C PRO A 141 -17.93 -15.28 -36.35
N MET A 142 -18.96 -16.09 -36.16
CA MET A 142 -20.31 -15.58 -35.99
C MET A 142 -20.43 -15.00 -34.57
N THR A 143 -20.61 -13.69 -34.49
CA THR A 143 -20.76 -12.97 -33.23
C THR A 143 -22.16 -12.39 -33.10
N VAL A 144 -22.63 -12.28 -31.86
CA VAL A 144 -23.68 -11.33 -31.49
C VAL A 144 -22.99 -10.16 -30.81
N ASP A 145 -23.14 -8.95 -31.34
CA ASP A 145 -22.52 -7.75 -30.79
C ASP A 145 -23.50 -6.60 -30.64
N PHE A 146 -23.18 -5.71 -29.70
CA PHE A 146 -23.91 -4.48 -29.45
C PHE A 146 -22.92 -3.33 -29.34
N LYS A 147 -23.19 -2.25 -30.07
CA LYS A 147 -22.46 -1.00 -29.91
C LYS A 147 -22.90 -0.29 -28.64
N LEU A 148 -21.97 -0.15 -27.69
CA LEU A 148 -22.22 0.47 -26.39
C LEU A 148 -22.06 1.99 -26.43
N ALA A 149 -21.09 2.48 -27.20
CA ALA A 149 -20.82 3.89 -27.39
C ALA A 149 -20.02 4.12 -28.66
N ALA A 150 -20.08 5.33 -29.22
CA ALA A 150 -19.25 5.76 -30.35
C ALA A 150 -18.85 7.24 -30.19
N TRP A 151 -17.61 7.55 -30.56
CA TRP A 151 -17.10 8.93 -30.55
C TRP A 151 -17.78 9.78 -31.63
N THR A 152 -18.36 9.16 -32.66
CA THR A 152 -19.15 9.86 -33.69
C THR A 152 -20.44 9.13 -34.04
N ASP A 153 -21.46 9.88 -34.47
CA ASP A 153 -22.79 9.33 -34.81
C ASP A 153 -22.86 8.71 -36.22
N HIS A 154 -21.76 8.79 -37.00
CA HIS A 154 -21.72 8.45 -38.43
C HIS A 154 -20.66 7.42 -38.80
N ASP A 155 -20.06 6.77 -37.82
CA ASP A 155 -19.17 5.65 -38.09
C ASP A 155 -19.97 4.55 -38.80
N GLN A 156 -19.55 4.22 -40.03
CA GLN A 156 -20.08 3.06 -40.76
C GLN A 156 -19.95 1.84 -39.86
N ASP A 157 -20.88 0.90 -39.95
CA ASP A 157 -20.76 -0.34 -39.18
C ASP A 157 -19.59 -1.17 -39.71
N ILE A 158 -18.42 -0.98 -39.10
CA ILE A 158 -17.19 -1.67 -39.43
C ILE A 158 -17.10 -2.94 -38.56
N SER A 159 -16.94 -4.09 -39.23
CA SER A 159 -16.72 -5.40 -38.61
C SER A 159 -15.78 -5.34 -37.40
N LEU A 160 -16.04 -6.15 -36.37
CA LEU A 160 -15.21 -6.29 -35.16
C LEU A 160 -13.72 -6.53 -35.44
N PHE A 161 -13.39 -7.07 -36.62
CA PHE A 161 -12.04 -7.44 -37.03
C PHE A 161 -11.36 -6.41 -37.95
N SER A 162 -12.10 -5.38 -38.37
CA SER A 162 -11.59 -4.38 -39.30
C SER A 162 -10.97 -3.20 -38.55
N LYS A 163 -9.91 -2.63 -39.14
CA LYS A 163 -9.31 -1.40 -38.61
C LYS A 163 -10.28 -0.23 -38.81
N PRO A 164 -10.53 0.57 -37.76
CA PRO A 164 -11.39 1.74 -37.89
C PRO A 164 -10.75 2.79 -38.81
N SER A 165 -11.55 3.42 -39.68
CA SER A 165 -11.12 4.57 -40.48
C SER A 165 -11.67 5.85 -39.85
N TYR A 166 -10.81 6.59 -39.16
CA TYR A 166 -11.20 7.81 -38.46
C TYR A 166 -11.38 8.99 -39.41
N GLN A 167 -12.51 9.70 -39.31
CA GLN A 167 -12.75 10.98 -40.00
C GLN A 167 -13.08 12.06 -38.97
N MET A 168 -12.08 12.87 -38.59
CA MET A 168 -12.31 14.02 -37.69
C MET A 168 -12.98 15.14 -38.47
N THR A 169 -14.19 15.52 -38.07
CA THR A 169 -14.82 16.78 -38.49
C THR A 169 -14.90 17.73 -37.29
N ASP A 170 -14.56 19.01 -37.48
CA ASP A 170 -14.55 20.02 -36.40
C ASP A 170 -15.90 20.22 -35.70
N GLU A 171 -17.01 19.91 -36.40
CA GLU A 171 -18.37 20.04 -35.87
C GLU A 171 -18.72 18.96 -34.83
N LYS A 172 -18.04 17.81 -34.84
CA LYS A 172 -18.30 16.64 -33.97
C LYS A 172 -17.04 16.14 -33.29
N ASN A 173 -16.25 17.06 -32.72
CA ASN A 173 -15.07 16.70 -31.94
C ASN A 173 -15.50 16.21 -30.53
N PRO A 174 -15.32 14.91 -30.20
CA PRO A 174 -15.73 14.31 -28.92
C PRO A 174 -14.93 14.82 -27.71
N TYR A 175 -13.88 15.60 -27.95
CA TYR A 175 -13.08 16.29 -26.94
C TYR A 175 -13.47 17.76 -26.75
N LYS A 176 -14.47 18.26 -27.48
CA LYS A 176 -14.88 19.68 -27.43
C LYS A 176 -15.80 19.99 -26.24
N SER A 177 -16.60 19.00 -25.83
CA SER A 177 -17.53 19.12 -24.72
C SER A 177 -16.81 18.81 -23.41
N GLU A 178 -16.41 19.84 -22.69
CA GLU A 178 -15.80 19.68 -21.35
C GLU A 178 -16.78 19.01 -20.37
N LEU A 179 -18.09 19.05 -20.61
CA LEU A 179 -19.12 18.43 -19.77
C LEU A 179 -19.07 16.90 -19.76
N ASP A 180 -18.51 16.30 -20.81
CA ASP A 180 -18.35 14.84 -20.86
C ASP A 180 -17.18 14.36 -20.00
N PHE A 181 -16.36 15.28 -19.50
CA PHE A 181 -15.19 14.97 -18.70
C PHE A 181 -15.37 15.41 -17.25
N GLU A 182 -14.93 14.55 -16.33
CA GLU A 182 -14.88 14.87 -14.91
C GLU A 182 -13.57 14.39 -14.31
N MET A 183 -12.98 15.21 -13.45
CA MET A 183 -11.82 14.83 -12.64
C MET A 183 -12.34 14.30 -11.32
N ARG A 184 -11.97 13.07 -10.97
CA ARG A 184 -12.45 12.39 -9.78
C ARG A 184 -11.29 11.89 -8.94
N THR A 185 -11.58 11.71 -7.66
CA THR A 185 -10.67 11.11 -6.70
C THR A 185 -11.35 9.87 -6.15
N SER A 186 -10.68 8.73 -6.25
CA SER A 186 -11.09 7.47 -5.66
C SER A 186 -11.06 7.57 -4.13
N GLU A 187 -11.77 6.69 -3.45
CA GLU A 187 -11.71 6.61 -2.00
C GLU A 187 -10.27 6.39 -1.48
N ASP A 188 -9.39 5.76 -2.28
CA ASP A 188 -7.96 5.57 -1.97
C ASP A 188 -7.06 6.76 -2.32
N GLY A 189 -7.66 7.93 -2.58
CA GLY A 189 -6.95 9.17 -2.86
C GLY A 189 -6.39 9.24 -4.29
N LYS A 190 -6.51 8.17 -5.09
CA LYS A 190 -6.02 8.16 -6.47
C LYS A 190 -6.89 9.04 -7.36
N LYS A 191 -6.27 9.94 -8.10
CA LYS A 191 -6.97 10.77 -9.08
C LYS A 191 -7.09 10.06 -10.41
N TYR A 192 -8.22 10.31 -11.07
CA TYR A 192 -8.51 9.79 -12.40
C TYR A 192 -9.47 10.72 -13.11
N VAL A 193 -9.51 10.61 -14.43
CA VAL A 193 -10.41 11.41 -15.25
C VAL A 193 -11.38 10.48 -15.93
N THR A 194 -12.66 10.83 -15.89
CA THR A 194 -13.70 10.10 -16.58
C THR A 194 -14.14 10.82 -17.82
N GLN A 195 -14.48 10.06 -18.86
CA GLN A 195 -15.13 10.55 -20.07
C GLN A 195 -16.43 9.78 -20.30
N ARG A 196 -17.55 10.47 -20.40
CA ARG A 196 -18.82 9.89 -20.83
C ARG A 196 -18.92 9.93 -22.35
N ILE A 197 -19.36 8.82 -22.92
CA ILE A 197 -19.48 8.64 -24.37
C ILE A 197 -20.84 8.00 -24.65
N ALA A 198 -21.62 8.62 -25.52
CA ALA A 198 -22.95 8.17 -25.89
C ALA A 198 -22.92 7.51 -27.28
N ASN A 199 -24.02 7.58 -28.01
CA ASN A 199 -24.15 7.13 -29.40
C ASN A 199 -23.98 5.61 -29.61
N GLY A 200 -24.25 4.83 -28.55
CA GLY A 200 -24.47 3.40 -28.68
C GLY A 200 -25.78 3.09 -29.42
N GLU A 201 -25.98 1.81 -29.72
CA GLU A 201 -27.25 1.32 -30.24
C GLU A 201 -28.39 1.56 -29.26
N ILE A 202 -29.59 1.77 -29.81
CA ILE A 202 -30.80 1.95 -29.00
C ILE A 202 -31.05 0.72 -28.14
N CYS A 203 -31.15 0.95 -26.84
CA CYS A 203 -31.52 -0.04 -25.87
C CYS A 203 -32.99 -0.41 -26.04
N ASP A 204 -33.27 -1.68 -26.22
CA ASP A 204 -34.62 -2.25 -26.29
C ASP A 204 -35.40 -2.08 -24.98
N LEU A 205 -34.70 -2.11 -23.84
CA LEU A 205 -35.31 -1.99 -22.52
C LEU A 205 -35.65 -0.54 -22.13
N THR A 206 -34.79 0.42 -22.47
CA THR A 206 -34.95 1.83 -22.03
C THR A 206 -35.43 2.75 -23.15
N GLY A 207 -35.30 2.34 -24.42
CA GLY A 207 -35.56 3.18 -25.59
C GLY A 207 -34.51 4.28 -25.82
N LEU A 208 -33.45 4.33 -24.99
CA LEU A 208 -32.37 5.32 -25.09
C LEU A 208 -31.11 4.71 -25.71
N PRO A 209 -30.26 5.50 -26.40
CA PRO A 209 -28.95 5.05 -26.83
C PRO A 209 -28.12 4.55 -25.64
N ARG A 210 -27.43 3.42 -25.82
CA ARG A 210 -26.44 2.95 -24.85
C ARG A 210 -25.34 4.01 -24.68
N SER A 211 -24.74 4.04 -23.49
CA SER A 211 -23.62 4.93 -23.19
C SER A 211 -22.59 4.25 -22.28
N VAL A 212 -21.36 4.72 -22.35
CA VAL A 212 -20.23 4.23 -21.57
C VAL A 212 -19.52 5.40 -20.90
N THR A 213 -19.23 5.27 -19.61
CA THR A 213 -18.30 6.15 -18.90
C THR A 213 -16.96 5.46 -18.76
N ILE A 214 -15.94 5.95 -19.46
CA ILE A 214 -14.56 5.48 -19.33
C ILE A 214 -13.92 6.18 -18.14
N SER A 215 -13.29 5.42 -17.25
CA SER A 215 -12.37 5.92 -16.23
C SER A 215 -10.94 5.64 -16.70
N TYR A 216 -10.20 6.68 -17.04
CA TYR A 216 -8.79 6.59 -17.39
C TYR A 216 -7.97 6.56 -16.11
N LEU A 217 -7.19 5.52 -15.88
CA LEU A 217 -6.52 5.25 -14.62
C LEU A 217 -5.00 5.13 -14.84
N CYS A 218 -4.21 5.74 -13.97
CA CYS A 218 -2.76 5.55 -13.96
C CYS A 218 -2.41 4.18 -13.35
N ASN A 219 -1.59 3.40 -14.07
CA ASN A 219 -0.95 2.19 -13.55
C ASN A 219 0.46 2.06 -14.14
N ASP A 220 1.47 2.30 -13.33
CA ASP A 220 2.90 2.31 -13.69
C ASP A 220 3.42 0.97 -14.24
N LYS A 221 2.69 -0.13 -13.98
CA LYS A 221 3.05 -1.48 -14.45
C LYS A 221 2.41 -1.84 -15.80
N VAL A 222 1.53 -0.99 -16.33
CA VAL A 222 0.73 -1.29 -17.53
C VAL A 222 1.16 -0.39 -18.69
N THR A 223 2.18 -0.83 -19.43
CA THR A 223 2.77 -0.07 -20.56
C THR A 223 1.90 -0.07 -21.81
N VAL A 224 1.07 -1.10 -21.98
CA VAL A 224 0.10 -1.21 -23.06
C VAL A 224 -1.30 -1.04 -22.45
N PRO A 225 -2.14 -0.13 -22.99
CA PRO A 225 -3.47 0.12 -22.46
C PRO A 225 -4.24 -1.17 -22.30
N THR A 226 -4.88 -1.33 -21.14
CA THR A 226 -5.63 -2.53 -20.82
C THR A 226 -6.94 -2.16 -20.15
N ILE A 227 -8.02 -2.81 -20.55
CA ILE A 227 -9.30 -2.69 -19.86
C ILE A 227 -9.20 -3.50 -18.56
N ARG A 228 -9.16 -2.82 -17.42
CA ARG A 228 -9.15 -3.46 -16.09
C ARG A 228 -10.52 -4.02 -15.75
N ASN A 229 -11.56 -3.23 -15.95
CA ASN A 229 -12.93 -3.60 -15.62
C ASN A 229 -13.96 -3.04 -16.60
N VAL A 230 -15.05 -3.76 -16.78
CA VAL A 230 -16.26 -3.31 -17.49
C VAL A 230 -17.45 -3.88 -16.75
N HIS A 231 -18.44 -3.05 -16.46
CA HIS A 231 -19.73 -3.51 -15.93
C HIS A 231 -20.85 -2.54 -16.31
N GLU A 232 -22.06 -3.08 -16.36
CA GLU A 232 -23.30 -2.34 -16.57
C GLU A 232 -23.83 -1.93 -15.18
N TRP A 233 -23.62 -0.68 -14.79
CA TRP A 233 -24.01 -0.19 -13.47
C TRP A 233 -25.48 0.24 -13.40
N LYS A 234 -26.04 0.59 -14.56
CA LYS A 234 -27.47 0.81 -14.82
C LYS A 234 -27.83 0.20 -16.16
N THR A 235 -29.10 -0.13 -16.36
CA THR A 235 -29.57 -0.70 -17.63
C THR A 235 -29.16 0.18 -18.81
N CYS A 236 -28.36 -0.39 -19.71
CA CYS A 236 -27.80 0.23 -20.91
C CYS A 236 -26.82 1.40 -20.66
N GLU A 237 -26.33 1.57 -19.43
CA GLU A 237 -25.25 2.48 -19.06
C GLU A 237 -24.09 1.68 -18.46
N TYR A 238 -22.94 1.77 -19.13
CA TYR A 238 -21.76 0.98 -18.80
C TYR A 238 -20.67 1.85 -18.18
N SER A 239 -19.85 1.26 -17.34
CA SER A 239 -18.62 1.83 -16.83
C SER A 239 -17.45 0.95 -17.25
N LEU A 240 -16.42 1.59 -17.82
CA LEU A 240 -15.21 0.94 -18.31
C LEU A 240 -14.00 1.55 -17.63
N GLU A 241 -13.15 0.74 -17.00
CA GLU A 241 -11.89 1.17 -16.38
C GLU A 241 -10.74 0.83 -17.33
N LEU A 242 -10.05 1.86 -17.82
CA LEU A 242 -8.91 1.73 -18.73
C LEU A 242 -7.63 2.17 -18.01
N GLU A 243 -6.65 1.27 -17.91
CA GLU A 243 -5.38 1.51 -17.23
C GLU A 243 -4.22 1.62 -18.23
N SER A 244 -3.31 2.57 -17.99
CA SER A 244 -2.03 2.72 -18.70
C SER A 244 -1.05 3.56 -17.85
N ASP A 245 0.24 3.29 -18.00
CA ASP A 245 1.34 4.08 -17.45
C ASP A 245 1.40 5.51 -18.02
N TYR A 246 0.88 5.73 -19.24
CA TYR A 246 0.82 7.02 -19.92
C TYR A 246 0.25 8.13 -19.03
N PHE A 247 -0.79 7.84 -18.25
CA PHE A 247 -1.45 8.83 -17.40
C PHE A 247 -0.63 9.22 -16.16
N CYS A 248 0.30 8.36 -15.72
CA CYS A 248 1.05 8.56 -14.49
C CYS A 248 2.03 9.75 -14.54
N GLY A 249 2.40 10.20 -15.74
CA GLY A 249 3.26 11.37 -15.94
C GLY A 249 2.55 12.72 -15.81
N HIS A 250 1.24 12.74 -15.52
CA HIS A 250 0.42 13.95 -15.54
C HIS A 250 -0.20 14.25 -14.16
N ASP A 251 -0.12 15.52 -13.74
CA ASP A 251 -0.58 16.02 -12.43
C ASP A 251 -2.07 15.76 -12.13
N MET A 252 -2.85 15.45 -13.16
CA MET A 252 -4.29 15.18 -13.07
C MET A 252 -4.62 13.75 -12.64
N TRP A 253 -3.65 12.85 -12.73
CA TRP A 253 -3.71 11.47 -12.27
C TRP A 253 -2.80 11.21 -11.07
N THR A 254 -2.07 12.22 -10.62
CA THR A 254 -1.21 12.18 -9.43
C THR A 254 -1.74 13.14 -8.36
N LEU A 255 -1.26 12.99 -7.13
CA LEU A 255 -1.64 13.90 -6.04
C LEU A 255 -1.00 15.28 -6.26
N PRO A 256 -1.72 16.40 -6.04
CA PRO A 256 -1.16 17.75 -6.18
C PRO A 256 0.08 17.91 -5.32
N LYS A 257 1.14 18.47 -5.89
CA LYS A 257 2.37 18.76 -5.17
C LYS A 257 2.16 19.73 -3.98
N GLU A 258 1.09 20.50 -3.98
CA GLU A 258 0.71 21.41 -2.89
C GLU A 258 0.04 20.68 -1.71
N LEU A 259 -0.65 19.55 -1.96
CA LEU A 259 -1.10 18.66 -0.88
C LEU A 259 0.10 17.97 -0.19
N ILE A 260 1.28 17.98 -0.80
CA ILE A 260 2.54 17.55 -0.19
C ILE A 260 3.03 18.58 0.85
N SER A 261 2.57 19.85 0.81
CA SER A 261 2.98 20.85 1.81
C SER A 261 2.14 20.85 3.09
N ASN A 262 1.02 20.11 3.11
CA ASN A 262 0.18 19.90 4.29
C ASN A 262 0.20 18.42 4.72
N ASN A 263 1.28 17.70 4.37
CA ASN A 263 1.44 16.34 4.86
C ASN A 263 1.57 16.37 6.38
N VAL A 264 0.85 15.47 7.03
CA VAL A 264 1.17 15.11 8.40
C VAL A 264 2.18 13.96 8.30
N ASP A 265 3.46 14.31 8.33
CA ASP A 265 4.54 13.35 8.28
C ASP A 265 4.75 12.74 9.67
N CYS A 266 4.41 11.46 9.78
CA CYS A 266 4.54 10.66 10.98
C CYS A 266 5.73 9.72 10.85
N TYR A 267 6.74 9.93 11.68
CA TYR A 267 7.91 9.04 11.77
C TYR A 267 7.80 8.19 13.03
N PRO A 268 8.12 6.88 12.97
CA PRO A 268 8.17 6.05 14.17
C PRO A 268 9.13 6.69 15.18
N ASP A 269 8.67 6.86 16.41
CA ASP A 269 9.46 7.40 17.51
C ASP A 269 10.46 6.33 17.97
N MET A 270 11.63 6.30 17.31
CA MET A 270 12.69 5.33 17.59
C MET A 270 13.30 5.40 18.99
N PHE A 271 12.85 6.32 19.85
CA PHE A 271 13.18 6.27 21.27
C PHE A 271 12.41 5.19 22.04
N GLN A 272 11.46 4.48 21.41
CA GLN A 272 10.93 3.21 21.88
C GLN A 272 10.92 2.17 20.76
N GLY A 273 12.01 1.40 20.65
CA GLY A 273 12.00 0.03 20.14
C GLY A 273 11.62 -0.19 18.66
N ILE A 274 12.57 0.05 17.76
CA ILE A 274 12.92 -0.79 16.59
C ILE A 274 11.71 -1.33 15.75
N VAL A 275 11.30 -0.59 14.71
CA VAL A 275 10.36 -1.07 13.68
C VAL A 275 11.07 -1.98 12.67
N SER A 276 10.82 -3.28 12.82
CA SER A 276 10.56 -4.29 11.78
C SER A 276 11.31 -4.16 10.44
N ARG A 277 12.47 -4.83 10.33
CA ARG A 277 12.82 -5.50 9.07
C ARG A 277 11.73 -6.55 8.83
N THR A 278 11.09 -6.56 7.68
CA THR A 278 10.07 -7.58 7.33
C THR A 278 10.67 -8.97 7.51
N PHE A 279 10.25 -9.65 8.57
CA PHE A 279 10.80 -10.93 9.01
C PHE A 279 10.16 -12.08 8.21
N ASP A 280 10.95 -12.78 7.41
CA ASP A 280 10.47 -13.83 6.49
C ASP A 280 10.86 -15.22 7.00
N PHE A 281 9.98 -15.83 7.80
CA PHE A 281 10.20 -17.17 8.38
C PHE A 281 10.42 -18.27 7.33
N GLU A 282 10.02 -18.07 6.08
CA GLU A 282 10.17 -19.09 5.02
C GLU A 282 11.64 -19.39 4.66
N LYS A 283 12.56 -18.49 5.02
CA LYS A 283 14.00 -18.62 4.74
C LYS A 283 14.80 -19.07 5.95
N MET A 284 14.16 -19.29 7.10
CA MET A 284 14.85 -19.65 8.33
C MET A 284 14.94 -21.16 8.55
N SER A 285 16.12 -21.60 8.97
CA SER A 285 16.33 -22.92 9.55
C SER A 285 16.07 -22.84 11.04
N LEU A 286 15.07 -23.57 11.55
CA LEU A 286 14.68 -23.54 12.96
C LEU A 286 15.26 -24.75 13.72
N LYS A 287 15.85 -24.50 14.89
CA LYS A 287 16.19 -25.55 15.86
C LYS A 287 15.49 -25.27 17.20
N PRO A 288 14.90 -26.29 17.84
CA PRO A 288 14.26 -26.11 19.13
C PRO A 288 15.31 -25.76 20.21
N LEU A 289 15.06 -24.69 20.95
CA LEU A 289 15.81 -24.30 22.14
C LEU A 289 15.22 -24.98 23.38
N THR A 290 13.91 -24.82 23.56
CA THR A 290 13.11 -25.46 24.61
C THR A 290 11.65 -25.58 24.13
N GLY A 291 10.75 -26.09 24.95
CA GLY A 291 9.34 -26.26 24.61
C GLY A 291 8.67 -24.98 24.15
N GLY A 292 8.50 -24.84 22.83
CA GLY A 292 7.84 -23.70 22.19
C GLY A 292 8.71 -22.47 21.93
N ILE A 293 10.03 -22.58 22.11
CA ILE A 293 11.02 -21.55 21.75
C ILE A 293 12.03 -22.15 20.76
N PHE A 294 12.26 -21.47 19.64
CA PHE A 294 13.16 -21.90 18.58
C PHE A 294 14.26 -20.87 18.34
N MET A 295 15.45 -21.33 17.97
CA MET A 295 16.47 -20.50 17.36
C MET A 295 16.33 -20.60 15.83
N GLY A 296 16.28 -19.46 15.14
CA GLY A 296 16.16 -19.38 13.70
C GLY A 296 17.37 -18.72 13.05
N TRP A 297 17.89 -19.34 11.99
CA TRP A 297 19.01 -18.83 11.18
C TRP A 297 18.56 -18.53 9.76
N GLU A 298 18.84 -17.34 9.26
CA GLU A 298 18.55 -16.95 7.87
C GLU A 298 19.67 -17.44 6.93
N GLY A 299 19.57 -18.70 6.48
CA GLY A 299 20.53 -19.35 5.59
C GLY A 299 21.46 -20.37 6.28
N GLU A 300 22.06 -21.27 5.51
CA GLU A 300 22.81 -22.44 6.03
C GLU A 300 24.10 -22.09 6.80
N ASN A 301 24.71 -20.94 6.52
CA ASN A 301 25.97 -20.49 7.13
C ASN A 301 25.80 -19.22 7.98
N ALA A 302 24.57 -18.87 8.36
CA ALA A 302 24.33 -17.68 9.17
C ALA A 302 24.93 -17.85 10.57
N VAL A 303 25.67 -16.84 11.02
CA VAL A 303 26.25 -16.77 12.37
C VAL A 303 25.24 -16.17 13.35
N LYS A 304 24.40 -15.25 12.87
CA LYS A 304 23.32 -14.63 13.64
C LYS A 304 22.09 -15.52 13.65
N PHE A 305 21.45 -15.61 14.81
CA PHE A 305 20.14 -16.22 14.99
C PHE A 305 19.21 -15.29 15.77
N ASP A 306 17.92 -15.54 15.60
CA ASP A 306 16.84 -14.89 16.32
C ASP A 306 16.01 -15.93 17.07
N LEU A 307 15.33 -15.52 18.13
CA LEU A 307 14.45 -16.38 18.90
C LEU A 307 13.01 -16.25 18.41
N ILE A 308 12.34 -17.39 18.26
CA ILE A 308 10.95 -17.47 17.79
C ILE A 308 10.10 -18.18 18.82
N LEU A 309 9.04 -17.51 19.25
CA LEU A 309 8.05 -18.03 20.16
C LEU A 309 6.88 -18.65 19.41
N THR A 310 6.48 -19.83 19.87
CA THR A 310 5.24 -20.51 19.46
C THR A 310 4.38 -20.87 20.67
N LYS A 311 4.96 -20.83 21.87
CA LYS A 311 4.25 -20.95 23.14
C LYS A 311 3.68 -19.59 23.50
N ASN A 312 2.38 -19.54 23.75
CA ASN A 312 1.71 -18.33 24.19
C ASN A 312 2.01 -18.08 25.67
N TYR A 313 2.82 -17.06 25.95
CA TYR A 313 3.14 -16.60 27.31
C TYR A 313 2.21 -15.49 27.81
N LYS A 314 1.20 -15.09 27.02
CA LYS A 314 0.26 -13.99 27.32
C LYS A 314 0.93 -12.63 27.53
N ILE A 315 1.94 -12.34 26.72
CA ILE A 315 2.77 -11.14 26.80
C ILE A 315 2.00 -9.86 26.35
N LYS A 316 0.86 -10.01 25.65
CA LYS A 316 0.08 -8.93 25.05
C LYS A 316 -1.35 -8.78 25.63
N ASP A 317 -1.67 -9.44 26.75
CA ASP A 317 -3.01 -9.35 27.34
C ASP A 317 -3.18 -7.99 28.06
N GLU A 318 -3.57 -6.96 27.31
CA GLU A 318 -3.92 -5.61 27.79
C GLU A 318 -5.13 -5.61 28.76
N ASP A 319 -5.85 -6.73 28.88
CA ASP A 319 -7.03 -6.91 29.74
C ASP A 319 -6.69 -7.28 31.20
N SER A 320 -5.40 -7.37 31.56
CA SER A 320 -4.98 -7.61 32.94
C SER A 320 -4.68 -6.29 33.64
N GLU A 321 -5.62 -5.81 34.46
CA GLU A 321 -5.48 -4.59 35.29
C GLU A 321 -4.43 -4.72 36.43
N ASP A 322 -3.69 -5.83 36.50
CA ASP A 322 -2.73 -6.16 37.57
C ASP A 322 -1.28 -6.25 37.04
N ASP A 323 -0.46 -5.23 37.32
CA ASP A 323 0.98 -5.15 36.97
C ASP A 323 1.82 -6.37 37.45
N GLU A 324 1.37 -7.06 38.50
CA GLU A 324 2.05 -8.25 39.03
C GLU A 324 1.93 -9.47 38.10
N THR A 325 0.80 -9.63 37.41
CA THR A 325 0.58 -10.78 36.49
C THR A 325 1.41 -10.68 35.22
N ASN A 326 1.53 -9.49 34.63
CA ASN A 326 2.37 -9.26 33.45
C ASN A 326 3.85 -9.53 33.76
N ASN A 327 4.35 -9.10 34.91
CA ASN A 327 5.72 -9.41 35.35
C ASN A 327 5.96 -10.92 35.49
N SER A 328 4.99 -11.68 36.03
CA SER A 328 5.10 -13.14 36.15
C SER A 328 5.22 -13.83 34.78
N HIS A 329 4.49 -13.35 33.76
CA HIS A 329 4.54 -13.90 32.41
C HIS A 329 5.91 -13.70 31.74
N TYR A 330 6.50 -12.51 31.86
CA TYR A 330 7.86 -12.25 31.38
C TYR A 330 8.92 -13.08 32.11
N HIS A 331 8.78 -13.24 33.44
CA HIS A 331 9.71 -14.07 34.21
C HIS A 331 9.72 -15.53 33.76
N HIS A 332 8.56 -16.09 33.43
CA HIS A 332 8.47 -17.48 32.95
C HIS A 332 9.12 -17.65 31.57
N LEU A 333 8.92 -16.67 30.67
CA LEU A 333 9.58 -16.65 29.36
C LEU A 333 11.11 -16.60 29.52
N LEU A 334 11.62 -15.64 30.28
CA LEU A 334 13.06 -15.45 30.49
C LEU A 334 13.69 -16.69 31.16
N MET A 335 13.01 -17.28 32.15
CA MET A 335 13.46 -18.52 32.78
C MET A 335 13.57 -19.68 31.77
N ASP A 336 12.56 -19.87 30.93
CA ASP A 336 12.57 -20.92 29.89
C ASP A 336 13.72 -20.69 28.89
N ILE A 337 13.99 -19.44 28.50
CA ILE A 337 15.12 -19.07 27.63
C ILE A 337 16.44 -19.43 28.29
N SER A 338 16.67 -18.98 29.54
CA SER A 338 17.92 -19.27 30.28
C SER A 338 18.17 -20.78 30.41
N LEU A 339 17.14 -21.55 30.76
CA LEU A 339 17.24 -23.02 30.87
C LEU A 339 17.53 -23.70 29.51
N GLY A 340 16.94 -23.19 28.44
CA GLY A 340 17.23 -23.65 27.07
C GLY A 340 18.70 -23.46 26.70
N PHE A 341 19.25 -22.26 26.93
CA PHE A 341 20.66 -21.97 26.66
C PHE A 341 21.61 -22.76 27.56
N GLN A 342 21.25 -22.95 28.83
CA GLN A 342 22.01 -23.79 29.75
C GLN A 342 22.11 -25.23 29.22
N THR A 343 21.01 -25.74 28.67
CA THR A 343 20.95 -27.08 28.06
C THR A 343 21.81 -27.15 26.79
N LEU A 344 21.76 -26.14 25.92
CA LEU A 344 22.62 -26.07 24.73
C LEU A 344 24.10 -26.07 25.06
N ILE A 345 24.53 -25.27 26.05
CA ILE A 345 25.93 -25.17 26.46
C ILE A 345 26.41 -26.49 27.06
N ARG A 346 25.59 -27.10 27.94
CA ARG A 346 25.87 -28.42 28.51
C ARG A 346 26.00 -29.49 27.42
N ASN A 347 25.19 -29.39 26.36
CA ASN A 347 25.18 -30.32 25.23
C ASN A 347 26.14 -29.96 24.09
N VAL A 348 27.03 -28.97 24.24
CA VAL A 348 28.05 -28.63 23.22
C VAL A 348 27.47 -27.95 21.96
N GLN A 349 26.29 -27.35 22.05
CA GLN A 349 25.53 -26.92 20.86
C GLN A 349 25.56 -25.41 20.60
N LEU A 350 26.20 -24.61 21.46
CA LEU A 350 26.37 -23.16 21.26
C LEU A 350 27.79 -22.81 20.84
N TRP A 351 27.91 -22.01 19.78
CA TRP A 351 29.18 -21.65 19.14
C TRP A 351 29.27 -20.14 18.92
N ARG A 352 30.45 -19.57 19.16
CA ARG A 352 30.86 -18.21 18.79
C ARG A 352 31.88 -18.32 17.66
N GLY A 353 31.42 -18.14 16.42
CA GLY A 353 32.23 -18.44 15.25
C GLY A 353 32.68 -19.91 15.26
N SER A 354 34.00 -20.15 15.29
CA SER A 354 34.58 -21.49 15.40
C SER A 354 34.83 -21.94 16.85
N GLU A 355 34.61 -21.06 17.82
CA GLU A 355 34.82 -21.35 19.24
C GLU A 355 33.57 -21.95 19.87
N ARG A 356 33.75 -23.04 20.61
CA ARG A 356 32.69 -23.65 21.38
C ARG A 356 32.55 -22.95 22.74
N ILE A 357 31.34 -22.51 23.06
CA ILE A 357 31.04 -21.96 24.38
C ILE A 357 31.01 -23.09 25.42
N LYS A 358 31.73 -22.89 26.53
CA LYS A 358 31.78 -23.83 27.67
C LYS A 358 30.99 -23.28 28.84
N TRP A 359 30.78 -24.13 29.85
CA TRP A 359 30.04 -23.80 31.06
C TRP A 359 30.72 -22.72 31.93
N ASP A 360 32.03 -22.51 31.76
CA ASP A 360 32.87 -21.54 32.48
C ASP A 360 33.21 -20.32 31.63
N THR A 361 32.67 -20.23 30.41
CA THR A 361 32.94 -19.10 29.51
C THR A 361 32.07 -17.92 29.89
N ILE A 362 32.69 -16.81 30.27
CA ILE A 362 31.99 -15.53 30.44
C ILE A 362 31.62 -15.02 29.04
N PHE A 363 30.34 -14.78 28.81
CA PHE A 363 29.89 -14.15 27.58
C PHE A 363 28.66 -13.29 27.81
N LYS A 364 28.48 -12.35 26.89
CA LYS A 364 27.25 -11.60 26.70
C LYS A 364 26.79 -11.81 25.26
N LEU A 365 25.52 -12.10 25.07
CA LEU A 365 24.90 -12.14 23.75
C LEU A 365 23.57 -11.41 23.76
N VAL A 366 23.20 -10.84 22.62
CA VAL A 366 21.93 -10.16 22.39
C VAL A 366 21.28 -10.76 21.14
N THR A 367 19.99 -11.04 21.21
CA THR A 367 19.21 -11.64 20.11
C THR A 367 17.81 -11.04 20.08
N GLU A 368 17.23 -10.92 18.89
CA GLU A 368 15.86 -10.44 18.72
C GLU A 368 14.88 -11.57 19.02
N LEU A 369 13.76 -11.26 19.68
CA LEU A 369 12.69 -12.20 19.98
C LEU A 369 11.45 -11.84 19.17
N TYR A 370 10.91 -12.83 18.44
CA TYR A 370 9.70 -12.70 17.65
C TYR A 370 8.63 -13.70 18.06
N ASP A 371 7.37 -13.30 17.95
CA ASP A 371 6.23 -14.20 18.06
C ASP A 371 5.91 -14.84 16.70
N ILE A 372 5.15 -15.93 16.69
CA ILE A 372 4.79 -16.70 15.49
C ILE A 372 3.99 -15.87 14.47
N ASP A 373 3.36 -14.79 14.91
CA ASP A 373 2.67 -13.81 14.07
C ASP A 373 3.63 -12.82 13.37
N ARG A 374 4.95 -13.01 13.51
CA ARG A 374 6.04 -12.14 13.01
C ARG A 374 6.18 -10.82 13.75
N SER A 375 5.47 -10.63 14.85
CA SER A 375 5.65 -9.43 15.68
C SER A 375 6.95 -9.52 16.47
N TYR A 376 7.63 -8.39 16.57
CA TYR A 376 8.77 -8.24 17.46
C TYR A 376 8.29 -8.13 18.90
N VAL A 377 8.91 -8.90 19.79
CA VAL A 377 8.60 -8.93 21.23
C VAL A 377 9.60 -8.09 22.02
N GLY A 378 10.88 -8.11 21.64
CA GLY A 378 11.95 -7.39 22.33
C GLY A 378 13.33 -7.98 22.08
N ASN A 379 14.39 -7.27 22.49
CA ASN A 379 15.74 -7.81 22.49
C ASN A 379 15.98 -8.54 23.79
N ILE A 380 16.51 -9.76 23.69
CA ILE A 380 16.89 -10.58 24.81
C ILE A 380 18.40 -10.54 24.94
N GLN A 381 18.86 -10.07 26.08
CA GLN A 381 20.23 -10.19 26.54
C GLN A 381 20.38 -11.48 27.34
N LEU A 382 21.46 -12.20 27.10
CA LEU A 382 21.89 -13.36 27.87
C LEU A 382 23.32 -13.14 28.33
N GLU A 383 23.53 -13.26 29.65
CA GLU A 383 24.84 -13.16 30.27
C GLU A 383 25.14 -14.44 31.04
N GLN A 384 26.33 -14.98 30.84
CA GLN A 384 26.86 -16.08 31.66
C GLN A 384 28.04 -15.60 32.48
N ASP A 385 28.03 -15.88 33.77
CA ASP A 385 29.13 -15.58 34.68
C ASP A 385 30.20 -16.69 34.72
N GLU A 386 31.27 -16.47 35.49
CA GLU A 386 32.35 -17.43 35.68
C GLU A 386 31.93 -18.73 36.40
N ASN A 387 30.78 -18.72 37.07
CA ASN A 387 30.23 -19.88 37.77
C ASN A 387 29.26 -20.68 36.89
N GLY A 388 29.00 -20.23 35.66
CA GLY A 388 28.09 -20.86 34.71
C GLY A 388 26.61 -20.56 34.97
N TYR A 389 26.29 -19.54 35.76
CA TYR A 389 24.92 -19.04 35.88
C TYR A 389 24.57 -18.21 34.66
N ILE A 390 23.44 -18.53 34.04
CA ILE A 390 22.91 -17.81 32.89
C ILE A 390 21.72 -16.98 33.36
N VAL A 391 21.76 -15.69 33.05
CA VAL A 391 20.66 -14.76 33.27
C VAL A 391 20.23 -14.21 31.92
N SER A 392 18.92 -14.22 31.68
CA SER A 392 18.33 -13.53 30.54
C SER A 392 17.45 -12.37 30.99
N SER A 393 17.51 -11.26 30.28
CA SER A 393 16.68 -10.09 30.49
C SER A 393 16.28 -9.45 29.17
N PHE A 394 15.20 -8.66 29.18
CA PHE A 394 14.98 -7.70 28.11
C PHE A 394 16.05 -6.61 28.15
N THR A 395 16.42 -6.09 27.00
CA THR A 395 17.43 -5.04 26.86
C THR A 395 17.05 -4.07 25.74
N ASP A 396 17.51 -2.82 25.85
CA ASP A 396 17.46 -1.84 24.77
C ASP A 396 18.73 -1.89 23.90
N GLU A 397 19.71 -2.73 24.26
CA GLU A 397 20.91 -2.93 23.46
C GLU A 397 20.56 -3.52 22.08
N GLN A 398 21.19 -2.99 21.03
CA GLN A 398 21.03 -3.50 19.67
C GLN A 398 21.83 -4.78 19.48
N VAL A 399 21.31 -5.71 18.67
CA VAL A 399 22.05 -6.91 18.29
C VAL A 399 23.25 -6.52 17.42
N PRO A 400 24.48 -6.95 17.75
CA PRO A 400 25.65 -6.62 16.95
C PRO A 400 25.52 -7.12 15.50
N GLU A 401 26.05 -6.36 14.54
CA GLU A 401 25.86 -6.67 13.12
C GLU A 401 26.51 -7.99 12.68
N GLN A 402 27.63 -8.36 13.31
CA GLN A 402 28.47 -9.48 12.88
C GLN A 402 28.10 -10.80 13.57
N SER A 403 27.54 -10.76 14.77
CA SER A 403 27.14 -11.95 15.53
C SER A 403 26.19 -11.58 16.67
N ASN A 404 25.50 -12.56 17.28
CA ASN A 404 24.75 -12.29 18.52
C ASN A 404 25.65 -12.01 19.72
N PHE A 405 26.92 -12.38 19.70
CA PHE A 405 27.82 -12.16 20.83
C PHE A 405 28.29 -10.71 20.86
N VAL A 406 28.20 -10.10 22.04
CA VAL A 406 28.80 -8.81 22.32
C VAL A 406 30.25 -9.11 22.66
N ASP A 407 31.16 -8.82 21.74
CA ASP A 407 32.59 -8.95 22.00
C ASP A 407 32.97 -7.98 23.13
N SER A 408 33.08 -8.50 24.34
CA SER A 408 33.75 -7.80 25.41
C SER A 408 35.20 -7.61 24.98
N GLU A 409 35.65 -6.38 24.83
CA GLU A 409 37.08 -6.08 24.86
C GLU A 409 37.67 -6.89 26.01
N VAL A 410 38.52 -7.86 25.66
CA VAL A 410 39.32 -8.61 26.62
C VAL A 410 40.02 -7.55 27.45
N ARG A 411 39.62 -7.40 28.72
CA ARG A 411 40.41 -6.66 29.69
C ARG A 411 41.75 -7.39 29.77
N VAL A 412 42.72 -6.89 29.01
CA VAL A 412 44.12 -7.24 29.17
C VAL A 412 44.51 -6.72 30.54
N SER A 413 44.52 -7.62 31.52
CA SER A 413 45.20 -7.43 32.81
C SER A 413 46.69 -7.72 32.66
#